data_AF-A0A3M1ZP80-F1
#
_entry.id   AF-A0A3M1ZP80-F1
#
_cell.length_a   1.000
_cell.length_b   1.000
_cell.length_c   1.000
_cell.angle_alpha   90.00
_cell.angle_beta   90.00
_cell.angle_gamma   90.00
#
_symmetry.space_group_name_H-M   'P 1'
#
loop_
_entity.id
_entity.type
_entity.pdbx_description
1 polymer ?
#
loop_
_entity_poly.entity_id
_entity_poly.type
_entity_poly.pdbx_seq_one_letter_code
_entity_poly.pdbx_strand_id
1 'polypeptide(L)'
;GPGRKAKAVYFAGCTASYVERDIGIASVRLLHDAGVDFTYLGEEENCCATPMLVAGKWDLFAETLRKNVEAVKRTGADTVITSCPACDMMWRKVYPEWARKLGIDYGITARHYSEVVAERIRDGRFRFPERPGGPVTVTWHDSCHMGRASKVYEAPREVIRAIPGVEFVEMPYNRDEAHCCGSVLTLIKEPEVAADLGKVRLDEAVEVGAAKVLAACPCCQFQLRVAAERRNVPVEVVDLAHFAAEALGYELPDPHPEVRAQWAVFEKMIALMTPEGFAGLMKTMWPELLEAMPAGMGAMMRAMGRVPGALEAMKPLFPVLFPRLLPLMMPKVLPTLIDRIRERVPMPEYMSEQMPALLPKVMDNLMPHMIGDVVPLVADDLIGYLKGAGREETRRAA
;
A
#
# COMPACT_ATOMS: atom_id res chain seq x y z
N GLY A 1 12.22 -24.48 -7.48
CA GLY A 1 12.40 -23.69 -8.73
C GLY A 1 11.21 -23.94 -9.63
N PRO A 2 10.82 -22.98 -10.51
CA PRO A 2 9.63 -23.12 -11.33
C PRO A 2 9.87 -24.28 -12.31
N GLY A 3 8.91 -25.19 -12.43
CA GLY A 3 9.06 -26.44 -13.20
C GLY A 3 9.49 -27.67 -12.38
N ARG A 4 9.88 -27.53 -11.11
CA ARG A 4 9.93 -28.69 -10.19
C ARG A 4 8.58 -28.93 -9.55
N LYS A 5 8.14 -30.19 -9.53
CA LYS A 5 6.99 -30.64 -8.76
C LYS A 5 7.40 -30.78 -7.30
N ALA A 6 6.56 -30.28 -6.41
CA ALA A 6 6.71 -30.41 -4.96
C ALA A 6 5.32 -30.50 -4.33
N LYS A 7 5.24 -31.02 -3.10
CA LYS A 7 3.97 -31.08 -2.36
C LYS A 7 3.54 -29.72 -1.80
N ALA A 8 4.49 -28.80 -1.65
CA ALA A 8 4.25 -27.43 -1.23
C ALA A 8 4.69 -26.40 -2.29
N VAL A 9 3.94 -25.31 -2.38
CA VAL A 9 4.30 -24.10 -3.12
C VAL A 9 4.53 -22.97 -2.12
N TYR A 10 5.66 -22.27 -2.24
CA TYR A 10 5.81 -20.96 -1.63
C TYR A 10 5.12 -19.91 -2.50
N PHE A 11 4.12 -19.26 -1.93
CA PHE A 11 3.38 -18.15 -2.52
C PHE A 11 3.87 -16.85 -1.88
N ALA A 12 4.63 -16.06 -2.64
CA ALA A 12 5.27 -14.85 -2.13
C ALA A 12 4.26 -13.71 -1.94
N GLY A 13 3.33 -13.57 -2.89
CA GLY A 13 2.41 -12.45 -2.97
C GLY A 13 3.09 -11.16 -3.44
N CYS A 14 2.27 -10.14 -3.72
CA CYS A 14 2.76 -8.94 -4.42
C CYS A 14 3.78 -8.11 -3.63
N THR A 15 3.55 -7.87 -2.34
CA THR A 15 4.42 -6.97 -1.57
C THR A 15 5.81 -7.58 -1.34
N ALA A 16 5.88 -8.88 -1.04
CA ALA A 16 7.16 -9.57 -0.86
C ALA A 16 7.90 -9.81 -2.19
N SER A 17 7.20 -9.84 -3.34
CA SER A 17 7.84 -9.97 -4.65
C SER A 17 8.39 -8.65 -5.20
N TYR A 18 7.70 -7.53 -4.96
CA TYR A 18 7.97 -6.27 -5.66
C TYR A 18 8.45 -5.11 -4.77
N VAL A 19 8.14 -5.14 -3.47
CA VAL A 19 8.34 -3.99 -2.56
C VAL A 19 9.34 -4.36 -1.46
N GLU A 20 8.97 -5.26 -0.55
CA GLU A 20 9.80 -5.74 0.57
C GLU A 20 10.40 -7.11 0.18
N ARG A 21 11.34 -7.08 -0.79
CA ARG A 21 11.91 -8.29 -1.41
C ARG A 21 12.71 -9.17 -0.46
N ASP A 22 13.26 -8.57 0.58
CA ASP A 22 13.94 -9.23 1.68
C ASP A 22 13.05 -10.27 2.36
N ILE A 23 11.76 -9.99 2.58
CA ILE A 23 10.81 -10.93 3.21
C ILE A 23 10.68 -12.21 2.39
N GLY A 24 10.58 -12.07 1.07
CA GLY A 24 10.50 -13.19 0.13
C GLY A 24 11.77 -14.04 0.14
N ILE A 25 12.93 -13.38 0.06
CA ILE A 25 14.25 -14.03 0.10
C ILE A 25 14.44 -14.74 1.44
N ALA A 26 14.18 -14.06 2.55
CA ALA A 26 14.35 -14.57 3.90
C ALA A 26 13.45 -15.79 4.18
N SER A 27 12.20 -15.74 3.75
CA SER A 27 11.26 -16.86 3.88
C SER A 27 11.73 -18.08 3.12
N VAL A 28 12.24 -17.90 1.89
CA VAL A 28 12.82 -18.99 1.09
C VAL A 28 14.06 -19.58 1.76
N ARG A 29 14.95 -18.74 2.32
CA ARG A 29 16.14 -19.20 3.06
C ARG A 29 15.77 -20.02 4.29
N LEU A 30 14.83 -19.52 5.10
CA LEU A 30 14.35 -20.23 6.29
C LEU A 30 13.73 -21.58 5.94
N LEU A 31 12.87 -21.63 4.92
CA LEU A 31 12.24 -22.89 4.50
C LEU A 31 13.28 -23.88 3.94
N HIS A 32 14.26 -23.39 3.18
CA HIS A 32 15.35 -24.20 2.65
C HIS A 32 16.19 -24.81 3.76
N ASP A 33 16.67 -23.99 4.70
CA ASP A 33 17.54 -24.43 5.80
C ASP A 33 16.78 -25.30 6.82
N ALA A 34 15.46 -25.11 6.94
CA ALA A 34 14.59 -26.01 7.70
C ALA A 34 14.27 -27.33 6.99
N GLY A 35 14.87 -27.58 5.82
CA GLY A 35 14.74 -28.83 5.06
C GLY A 35 13.36 -29.04 4.45
N VAL A 36 12.65 -27.95 4.12
CA VAL A 36 11.33 -28.01 3.47
C VAL A 36 11.50 -28.17 1.97
N ASP A 37 10.84 -29.18 1.39
CA ASP A 37 10.76 -29.34 -0.06
C ASP A 37 9.56 -28.55 -0.60
N PHE A 38 9.83 -27.51 -1.39
CA PHE A 38 8.82 -26.65 -1.98
C PHE A 38 9.23 -26.14 -3.37
N THR A 39 8.23 -25.71 -4.13
CA THR A 39 8.38 -25.01 -5.41
C THR A 39 7.79 -23.61 -5.33
N TYR A 40 7.84 -22.83 -6.40
CA TYR A 40 7.17 -21.52 -6.50
C TYR A 40 6.57 -21.36 -7.89
N LEU A 41 5.60 -20.45 -8.03
CA LEU A 41 4.81 -20.30 -9.26
C LEU A 41 5.45 -19.39 -10.32
N GLY A 42 6.45 -18.58 -9.93
CA GLY A 42 7.09 -17.62 -10.82
C GLY A 42 6.08 -16.65 -11.42
N GLU A 43 6.14 -16.46 -12.74
CA GLU A 43 5.24 -15.55 -13.46
C GLU A 43 3.78 -16.01 -13.49
N GLU A 44 3.49 -17.26 -13.10
CA GLU A 44 2.12 -17.75 -12.96
C GLU A 44 1.46 -17.30 -11.64
N GLU A 45 2.22 -16.75 -10.70
CA GLU A 45 1.69 -16.22 -9.44
C GLU A 45 0.89 -14.93 -9.68
N ASN A 46 -0.38 -14.93 -9.31
CA ASN A 46 -1.17 -13.70 -9.28
C ASN A 46 -1.25 -13.16 -7.85
N CYS A 47 -1.67 -11.90 -7.70
CA CYS A 47 -2.04 -11.34 -6.39
C CYS A 47 -3.05 -12.27 -5.66
N CYS A 48 -3.02 -12.28 -4.32
CA CYS A 48 -4.03 -12.97 -3.51
C CYS A 48 -5.44 -12.34 -3.61
N ALA A 49 -5.56 -11.24 -4.37
CA ALA A 49 -6.79 -10.56 -4.71
C ALA A 49 -7.59 -9.96 -3.54
N THR A 50 -6.97 -9.81 -2.35
CA THR A 50 -7.58 -9.10 -1.22
C THR A 50 -8.13 -7.72 -1.61
N PRO A 51 -7.40 -6.86 -2.36
CA PRO A 51 -7.92 -5.55 -2.76
C PRO A 51 -9.18 -5.64 -3.64
N MET A 52 -9.21 -6.60 -4.58
CA MET A 52 -10.36 -6.81 -5.47
C MET A 52 -11.60 -7.23 -4.69
N LEU A 53 -11.43 -8.12 -3.70
CA LEU A 53 -12.52 -8.57 -2.84
C LEU A 53 -13.13 -7.40 -2.06
N VAL A 54 -12.30 -6.62 -1.36
CA VAL A 54 -12.78 -5.53 -0.49
C VAL A 54 -13.30 -4.34 -1.29
N ALA A 55 -12.83 -4.14 -2.52
CA ALA A 55 -13.33 -3.11 -3.43
C ALA A 55 -14.60 -3.51 -4.19
N GLY A 56 -15.17 -4.69 -3.92
CA GLY A 56 -16.39 -5.16 -4.59
C GLY A 56 -16.18 -5.62 -6.04
N LYS A 57 -14.93 -5.81 -6.49
CA LYS A 57 -14.59 -6.31 -7.83
C LYS A 57 -14.64 -7.85 -7.86
N TRP A 58 -15.81 -8.41 -7.52
CA TRP A 58 -15.98 -9.84 -7.25
C TRP A 58 -15.76 -10.73 -8.47
N ASP A 59 -16.06 -10.26 -9.68
CA ASP A 59 -15.78 -11.02 -10.91
C ASP A 59 -14.27 -11.19 -11.11
N LEU A 60 -13.51 -10.10 -10.97
CA LEU A 60 -12.05 -10.11 -11.06
C LEU A 60 -11.42 -10.93 -9.92
N PHE A 61 -11.99 -10.84 -8.72
CA PHE A 61 -11.59 -11.68 -7.59
C PHE A 61 -11.78 -13.17 -7.92
N ALA A 62 -12.96 -13.56 -8.41
CA ALA A 62 -13.28 -14.94 -8.75
C ALA A 62 -12.39 -15.48 -9.89
N GLU A 63 -12.08 -14.66 -10.89
CA GLU A 63 -11.13 -14.99 -11.96
C GLU A 63 -9.72 -15.23 -11.38
N THR A 64 -9.24 -14.32 -10.54
CA THR A 64 -7.89 -14.40 -9.95
C THR A 64 -7.75 -15.61 -9.02
N LEU A 65 -8.79 -15.91 -8.23
CA LEU A 65 -8.85 -17.11 -7.40
C LEU A 65 -8.71 -18.38 -8.26
N ARG A 66 -9.48 -18.50 -9.36
CA ARG A 66 -9.39 -19.66 -10.28
C ARG A 66 -7.97 -19.84 -10.80
N LYS A 67 -7.37 -18.77 -11.34
CA LYS A 67 -6.01 -18.80 -11.88
C LYS A 67 -4.98 -19.25 -10.84
N ASN A 68 -5.07 -18.72 -9.63
CA ASN A 68 -4.16 -19.08 -8.54
C ASN A 68 -4.31 -20.56 -8.12
N VAL A 69 -5.55 -21.04 -7.93
CA VAL A 69 -5.82 -22.44 -7.57
C VAL A 69 -5.34 -23.39 -8.66
N GLU A 70 -5.61 -23.08 -9.92
CA GLU A 70 -5.15 -23.87 -11.07
C GLU A 70 -3.61 -23.89 -11.16
N ALA A 71 -2.96 -22.74 -10.99
CA ALA A 71 -1.50 -22.64 -11.01
C ALA A 71 -0.86 -23.52 -9.92
N VAL A 72 -1.36 -23.45 -8.68
CA VAL A 72 -0.90 -24.33 -7.59
C VAL A 72 -1.11 -25.80 -7.96
N LYS A 73 -2.30 -26.19 -8.42
CA LYS A 73 -2.60 -27.58 -8.77
C LYS A 73 -1.75 -28.12 -9.91
N ARG A 74 -1.38 -27.30 -10.90
CA ARG A 74 -0.47 -27.70 -11.99
C ARG A 74 0.90 -28.15 -11.49
N THR A 75 1.36 -27.61 -10.36
CA THR A 75 2.63 -28.03 -9.74
C THR A 75 2.55 -29.41 -9.06
N GLY A 76 1.34 -29.93 -8.83
CA GLY A 76 1.10 -31.12 -8.02
C GLY A 76 1.08 -30.87 -6.50
N ALA A 77 1.18 -29.61 -6.09
CA ALA A 77 1.10 -29.21 -4.68
C ALA A 77 -0.33 -29.25 -4.16
N ASP A 78 -0.46 -29.68 -2.91
CA ASP A 78 -1.68 -29.62 -2.10
C ASP A 78 -1.52 -28.67 -0.91
N THR A 79 -0.35 -28.04 -0.78
CA THR A 79 -0.02 -27.09 0.28
C THR A 79 0.52 -25.78 -0.28
N VAL A 80 0.02 -24.65 0.23
CA VAL A 80 0.56 -23.31 -0.04
C VAL A 80 1.16 -22.75 1.24
N ILE A 81 2.43 -22.35 1.18
CA ILE A 81 3.17 -21.70 2.24
C ILE A 81 3.28 -20.22 1.89
N THR A 82 2.89 -19.33 2.80
CA THR A 82 2.94 -17.87 2.59
C THR A 82 3.87 -17.19 3.59
N SER A 83 4.38 -16.00 3.23
CA SER A 83 5.07 -15.11 4.17
C SER A 83 4.25 -13.91 4.62
N CYS A 84 3.15 -13.63 3.94
CA CYS A 84 2.27 -12.52 4.26
C CYS A 84 0.98 -13.04 4.92
N PRO A 85 0.65 -12.60 6.16
CA PRO A 85 -0.61 -12.89 6.84
C PRO A 85 -1.88 -12.62 6.03
N ALA A 86 -1.88 -11.57 5.20
CA ALA A 86 -3.03 -11.30 4.33
C ALA A 86 -3.20 -12.38 3.26
N CYS A 87 -2.10 -12.87 2.68
CA CYS A 87 -2.12 -13.98 1.73
C CYS A 87 -2.54 -15.28 2.43
N ASP A 88 -2.00 -15.55 3.62
CA ASP A 88 -2.40 -16.71 4.43
C ASP A 88 -3.91 -16.71 4.69
N MET A 89 -4.49 -15.60 5.14
CA MET A 89 -5.93 -15.48 5.37
C MET A 89 -6.73 -15.80 4.09
N MET A 90 -6.28 -15.32 2.93
CA MET A 90 -6.95 -15.58 1.66
C MET A 90 -6.94 -17.08 1.34
N TRP A 91 -5.77 -17.72 1.38
CA TRP A 91 -5.64 -19.15 1.11
C TRP A 91 -6.29 -20.03 2.20
N ARG A 92 -6.26 -19.62 3.47
CA ARG A 92 -6.75 -20.43 4.60
C ARG A 92 -8.26 -20.36 4.78
N LYS A 93 -8.87 -19.21 4.51
CA LYS A 93 -10.28 -18.94 4.85
C LYS A 93 -11.10 -18.53 3.64
N VAL A 94 -10.68 -17.49 2.93
CA VAL A 94 -11.52 -16.83 1.93
C VAL A 94 -11.64 -17.65 0.64
N TYR A 95 -10.51 -18.11 0.09
CA TYR A 95 -10.49 -18.94 -1.12
C TYR A 95 -11.31 -20.22 -0.96
N PRO A 96 -11.19 -21.01 0.14
CA PRO A 96 -12.05 -22.18 0.33
C PRO A 96 -13.55 -21.84 0.34
N GLU A 97 -13.95 -20.72 0.97
CA GLU A 97 -15.34 -20.29 1.02
C GLU A 97 -15.87 -19.93 -0.37
N TRP A 98 -15.12 -19.13 -1.11
CA TRP A 98 -15.49 -18.71 -2.46
C TRP A 98 -15.41 -19.86 -3.47
N ALA A 99 -14.43 -20.75 -3.35
CA ALA A 99 -14.32 -21.94 -4.17
C ALA A 99 -15.59 -22.81 -4.04
N ARG A 100 -16.12 -23.00 -2.82
CA ARG A 100 -17.41 -23.68 -2.61
C ARG A 100 -18.56 -22.98 -3.31
N LYS A 101 -18.66 -21.64 -3.20
CA LYS A 101 -19.71 -20.85 -3.88
C LYS A 101 -19.65 -20.95 -5.40
N LEU A 102 -18.44 -21.10 -5.95
CA LEU A 102 -18.17 -21.10 -7.38
C LEU A 102 -18.02 -22.52 -8.00
N GLY A 103 -18.16 -23.58 -7.20
CA GLY A 103 -17.98 -24.96 -7.66
C GLY A 103 -16.54 -25.30 -8.07
N ILE A 104 -15.55 -24.60 -7.50
CA ILE A 104 -14.13 -24.82 -7.76
C ILE A 104 -13.63 -25.91 -6.80
N ASP A 105 -13.05 -26.97 -7.34
CA ASP A 105 -12.31 -27.93 -6.52
C ASP A 105 -11.08 -27.22 -5.93
N TYR A 106 -11.07 -27.02 -4.61
CA TYR A 106 -10.01 -26.28 -3.91
C TYR A 106 -8.87 -27.19 -3.47
N GLY A 107 -9.11 -28.09 -2.51
CA GLY A 107 -8.15 -29.14 -2.10
C GLY A 107 -6.78 -28.66 -1.62
N ILE A 108 -6.62 -27.39 -1.25
CA ILE A 108 -5.32 -26.80 -0.87
C ILE A 108 -5.30 -26.49 0.63
N THR A 109 -4.22 -26.87 1.31
CA THR A 109 -3.92 -26.52 2.69
C THR A 109 -3.04 -25.27 2.74
N ALA A 110 -3.45 -24.24 3.46
CA ALA A 110 -2.65 -23.03 3.63
C ALA A 110 -1.86 -23.07 4.94
N ARG A 111 -0.59 -22.65 4.88
CA ARG A 111 0.29 -22.47 6.03
C ARG A 111 1.03 -21.14 5.91
N HIS A 112 1.33 -20.53 7.05
CA HIS A 112 2.33 -19.49 7.12
C HIS A 112 3.72 -20.10 7.34
N TYR A 113 4.78 -19.50 6.80
CA TYR A 113 6.14 -20.06 6.93
C TYR A 113 6.53 -20.28 8.40
N SER A 114 6.10 -19.40 9.31
CA SER A 114 6.40 -19.55 10.75
C SER A 114 5.83 -20.83 11.33
N GLU A 115 4.65 -21.30 10.90
CA GLU A 115 4.10 -22.60 11.34
C GLU A 115 4.95 -23.76 10.86
N VAL A 116 5.48 -23.67 9.63
CA VAL A 116 6.31 -24.71 9.04
C VAL A 116 7.66 -24.76 9.76
N VAL A 117 8.31 -23.61 9.96
CA VAL A 117 9.60 -23.52 10.66
C VAL A 117 9.45 -23.94 12.12
N ALA A 118 8.41 -23.48 12.83
CA ALA A 118 8.14 -23.87 14.21
C ALA A 118 7.96 -25.38 14.38
N GLU A 119 7.26 -26.05 13.45
CA GLU A 119 7.17 -27.52 13.44
C GLU A 119 8.55 -28.18 13.30
N ARG A 120 9.40 -27.69 12.40
CA ARG A 120 10.76 -28.22 12.22
C ARG A 120 11.63 -28.03 13.46
N ILE A 121 11.44 -26.93 14.18
CA ILE A 121 12.10 -26.67 15.47
C ILE A 121 11.61 -27.66 16.54
N ARG A 122 10.29 -27.81 16.70
CA ARG A 122 9.70 -28.72 17.70
C ARG A 122 10.11 -30.17 17.50
N ASP A 123 10.23 -30.59 16.24
CA ASP A 123 10.66 -31.95 15.90
C ASP A 123 12.19 -32.14 15.95
N GLY A 124 12.95 -31.10 16.28
CA GLY A 124 14.41 -31.13 16.34
C GLY A 124 15.11 -31.23 14.97
N ARG A 125 14.37 -31.03 13.87
CA ARG A 125 14.88 -31.10 12.48
C ARG A 125 15.53 -29.79 12.02
N PHE A 126 15.28 -28.70 12.73
CA PHE A 126 15.88 -27.39 12.46
C PHE A 126 16.23 -26.71 13.78
N ARG A 127 17.39 -26.03 13.81
CA ARG A 127 17.84 -25.21 14.94
C ARG A 127 18.61 -24.03 14.38
N PHE A 128 18.47 -22.87 15.00
CA PHE A 128 19.31 -21.73 14.69
C PHE A 128 20.72 -21.95 15.24
N PRO A 129 21.77 -21.50 14.51
CA PRO A 129 23.13 -21.48 15.04
C PRO A 129 23.25 -20.40 16.14
N GLU A 130 24.38 -20.39 16.82
CA GLU A 130 24.73 -19.28 17.71
C GLU A 130 24.78 -17.97 16.91
N ARG A 131 24.09 -16.95 17.42
CA ARG A 131 23.97 -15.67 16.73
C ARG A 131 25.21 -14.81 16.97
N PRO A 132 25.82 -14.22 15.94
CA PRO A 132 26.81 -13.17 16.13
C PRO A 132 26.15 -11.93 16.75
N GLY A 133 26.72 -11.41 17.83
CA GLY A 133 26.21 -10.23 18.55
C GLY A 133 25.71 -10.54 19.97
N GLY A 134 25.50 -9.49 20.77
CA GLY A 134 25.02 -9.61 22.15
C GLY A 134 23.53 -9.96 22.25
N PRO A 135 23.01 -10.12 23.49
CA PRO A 135 21.58 -10.33 23.71
C PRO A 135 20.76 -9.17 23.13
N VAL A 136 19.60 -9.47 22.55
CA VAL A 136 18.66 -8.47 22.04
C VAL A 136 17.25 -8.77 22.55
N THR A 137 16.62 -7.76 23.14
CA THR A 137 15.23 -7.83 23.60
C THR A 137 14.30 -7.47 22.45
N VAL A 138 13.40 -8.39 22.10
CA VAL A 138 12.44 -8.21 20.99
C VAL A 138 11.02 -8.48 21.47
N THR A 139 10.06 -7.84 20.82
CA THR A 139 8.63 -8.12 21.00
C THR A 139 7.97 -8.47 19.67
N TRP A 140 6.68 -8.82 19.69
CA TRP A 140 5.95 -9.36 18.55
C TRP A 140 4.64 -8.62 18.28
N HIS A 141 4.43 -8.25 17.02
CA HIS A 141 3.17 -7.69 16.54
C HIS A 141 2.27 -8.79 15.93
N ASP A 142 1.21 -9.15 16.66
CA ASP A 142 0.14 -10.01 16.15
C ASP A 142 -0.71 -9.24 15.12
N SER A 143 -0.38 -9.39 13.83
CA SER A 143 -1.18 -8.79 12.76
C SER A 143 -2.62 -9.33 12.77
N CYS A 144 -3.58 -8.47 12.42
CA CYS A 144 -5.01 -8.82 12.45
C CYS A 144 -5.36 -10.04 11.58
N HIS A 145 -4.75 -10.18 10.40
CA HIS A 145 -4.98 -11.32 9.51
C HIS A 145 -4.37 -12.63 10.05
N MET A 146 -3.19 -12.56 10.67
CA MET A 146 -2.55 -13.76 11.25
C MET A 146 -3.28 -14.22 12.52
N GLY A 147 -3.50 -13.29 13.45
CA GLY A 147 -4.12 -13.57 14.73
C GLY A 147 -5.62 -13.78 14.57
N ARG A 148 -6.38 -12.69 14.41
CA ARG A 148 -7.85 -12.75 14.46
C ARG A 148 -8.47 -13.63 13.37
N ALA A 149 -7.96 -13.59 12.14
CA ALA A 149 -8.53 -14.36 11.02
C ALA A 149 -7.96 -15.78 10.89
N SER A 150 -6.63 -15.93 10.90
CA SER A 150 -5.98 -17.24 10.71
C SER A 150 -5.76 -18.04 12.00
N LYS A 151 -5.88 -17.42 13.19
CA LYS A 151 -5.67 -18.03 14.51
C LYS A 151 -4.27 -18.61 14.71
N VAL A 152 -3.27 -17.99 14.07
CA VAL A 152 -1.85 -18.36 14.22
C VAL A 152 -1.23 -17.42 15.23
N TYR A 153 -0.87 -17.93 16.40
CA TYR A 153 -0.32 -17.13 17.50
C TYR A 153 1.03 -17.64 17.99
N GLU A 154 1.13 -18.94 18.26
CA GLU A 154 2.32 -19.50 18.92
C GLU A 154 3.47 -19.74 17.97
N ALA A 155 3.21 -20.13 16.71
CA ALA A 155 4.27 -20.45 15.76
C ALA A 155 5.30 -19.32 15.57
N PRO A 156 4.91 -18.04 15.34
CA PRO A 156 5.88 -16.93 15.33
C PRO A 156 6.72 -16.83 16.61
N ARG A 157 6.09 -17.00 17.78
CA ARG A 157 6.75 -16.93 19.10
C ARG A 157 7.72 -18.07 19.31
N GLU A 158 7.37 -19.28 18.88
CA GLU A 158 8.26 -20.44 18.88
C GLU A 158 9.50 -20.20 18.02
N VAL A 159 9.34 -19.61 16.83
CA VAL A 159 10.48 -19.21 15.98
C VAL A 159 11.35 -18.18 16.68
N ILE A 160 10.76 -17.12 17.26
CA ILE A 160 11.51 -16.06 17.96
C ILE A 160 12.32 -16.62 19.13
N ARG A 161 11.69 -17.42 20.01
CA ARG A 161 12.35 -17.99 21.20
C ARG A 161 13.42 -19.03 20.87
N ALA A 162 13.38 -19.61 19.67
CA ALA A 162 14.37 -20.58 19.24
C ALA A 162 15.70 -19.95 18.77
N ILE A 163 15.75 -18.63 18.58
CA ILE A 163 16.94 -17.92 18.13
C ILE A 163 17.86 -17.65 19.34
N PRO A 164 19.10 -18.17 19.38
CA PRO A 164 20.04 -17.89 20.45
C PRO A 164 20.32 -16.40 20.62
N GLY A 165 20.42 -15.95 21.88
CA GLY A 165 20.67 -14.55 22.22
C GLY A 165 19.47 -13.61 22.05
N VAL A 166 18.26 -14.15 21.84
CA VAL A 166 17.03 -13.34 21.79
C VAL A 166 16.28 -13.46 23.10
N GLU A 167 16.00 -12.31 23.72
CA GLU A 167 15.08 -12.20 24.85
C GLU A 167 13.71 -11.75 24.34
N PHE A 168 12.70 -12.61 24.45
CA PHE A 168 11.36 -12.29 23.97
C PHE A 168 10.47 -11.75 25.10
N VAL A 169 9.92 -10.55 24.89
CA VAL A 169 8.96 -9.90 25.80
C VAL A 169 7.63 -9.65 25.08
N GLU A 170 6.51 -9.91 25.76
CA GLU A 170 5.16 -9.71 25.21
C GLU A 170 4.65 -8.31 25.51
N MET A 171 4.04 -7.68 24.51
CA MET A 171 3.20 -6.49 24.72
C MET A 171 1.92 -6.84 25.49
N PRO A 172 1.36 -5.92 26.27
CA PRO A 172 0.16 -6.15 27.08
C PRO A 172 -1.04 -6.61 26.23
N TYR A 173 -1.25 -5.97 25.08
CA TYR A 173 -2.28 -6.38 24.13
C TYR A 173 -1.66 -7.31 23.10
N ASN A 174 -1.98 -8.60 23.17
CA ASN A 174 -1.44 -9.60 22.25
C ASN A 174 -2.55 -10.56 21.80
N ARG A 175 -2.21 -11.46 20.88
CA ARG A 175 -3.13 -12.42 20.27
C ARG A 175 -4.35 -11.73 19.64
N ASP A 176 -5.58 -12.11 20.01
CA ASP A 176 -6.81 -11.52 19.47
C ASP A 176 -7.11 -10.13 19.99
N GLU A 177 -6.48 -9.71 21.09
CA GLU A 177 -6.60 -8.39 21.69
C GLU A 177 -5.59 -7.37 21.12
N ALA A 178 -4.62 -7.82 20.32
CA ALA A 178 -3.60 -6.93 19.75
C ALA A 178 -4.19 -5.74 18.98
N HIS A 179 -3.63 -4.55 19.22
CA HIS A 179 -4.05 -3.35 18.51
C HIS A 179 -3.60 -3.38 17.03
N CYS A 180 -4.40 -2.74 16.18
CA CYS A 180 -4.12 -2.65 14.75
C CYS A 180 -2.93 -1.71 14.49
N CYS A 181 -2.07 -2.06 13.51
CA CYS A 181 -0.98 -1.17 13.08
C CYS A 181 -1.45 0.15 12.43
N GLY A 182 -2.72 0.25 11.97
CA GLY A 182 -3.26 1.40 11.25
C GLY A 182 -3.25 1.28 9.71
N SER A 183 -2.67 0.22 9.15
CA SER A 183 -2.65 -0.04 7.70
C SER A 183 -3.64 -1.15 7.31
N VAL A 184 -4.18 -1.18 6.09
CA VAL A 184 -3.93 -0.28 4.94
C VAL A 184 -5.05 0.76 4.77
N LEU A 185 -6.30 0.40 5.10
CA LEU A 185 -7.46 1.25 4.79
C LEU A 185 -7.44 2.58 5.54
N THR A 186 -7.13 2.58 6.84
CA THR A 186 -6.99 3.82 7.61
C THR A 186 -5.83 4.65 7.09
N LEU A 187 -4.70 4.03 6.71
CA LEU A 187 -3.58 4.72 6.11
C LEU A 187 -3.92 5.42 4.79
N ILE A 188 -4.73 4.81 3.94
CA ILE A 188 -5.16 5.43 2.67
C ILE A 188 -6.17 6.56 2.92
N LYS A 189 -7.11 6.35 3.85
CA LYS A 189 -8.23 7.29 4.07
C LYS A 189 -7.87 8.45 5.00
N GLU A 190 -7.15 8.15 6.07
CA GLU A 190 -6.84 9.04 7.20
C GLU A 190 -5.37 8.83 7.66
N PRO A 191 -4.36 9.25 6.86
CA PRO A 191 -2.95 8.93 7.10
C PRO A 191 -2.44 9.34 8.49
N GLU A 192 -2.87 10.49 9.01
CA GLU A 192 -2.45 10.96 10.34
C GLU A 192 -3.03 10.08 11.45
N VAL A 193 -4.30 9.66 11.33
CA VAL A 193 -4.92 8.72 12.27
C VAL A 193 -4.20 7.36 12.22
N ALA A 194 -3.79 6.91 11.03
CA ALA A 194 -3.02 5.68 10.91
C ALA A 194 -1.66 5.77 11.61
N ALA A 195 -0.97 6.92 11.53
CA ALA A 195 0.29 7.14 12.26
C ALA A 195 0.08 7.13 13.78
N ASP A 196 -1.03 7.68 14.27
CA ASP A 196 -1.38 7.65 15.71
C ASP A 196 -1.70 6.23 16.19
N LEU A 197 -2.43 5.44 15.42
CA LEU A 197 -2.69 4.02 15.72
C LEU A 197 -1.39 3.21 15.76
N GLY A 198 -0.50 3.44 14.80
CA GLY A 198 0.83 2.83 14.80
C GLY A 198 1.63 3.21 16.04
N LYS A 199 1.57 4.48 16.46
CA LYS A 199 2.23 4.96 17.70
C LYS A 199 1.72 4.22 18.92
N VAL A 200 0.41 4.07 19.10
CA VAL A 200 -0.16 3.32 20.23
C VAL A 200 0.47 1.93 20.32
N ARG A 201 0.60 1.25 19.17
CA ARG A 201 1.21 -0.08 19.13
C ARG A 201 2.71 -0.07 19.45
N LEU A 202 3.44 0.96 19.02
CA LEU A 202 4.88 1.08 19.28
C LEU A 202 5.17 1.50 20.73
N ASP A 203 4.30 2.31 21.34
CA ASP A 203 4.41 2.70 22.74
C ASP A 203 4.34 1.47 23.65
N GLU A 204 3.43 0.52 23.37
CA GLU A 204 3.37 -0.77 24.07
C GLU A 204 4.71 -1.53 23.98
N ALA A 205 5.39 -1.48 22.83
CA ALA A 205 6.69 -2.13 22.65
C ALA A 205 7.80 -1.44 23.48
N VAL A 206 7.77 -0.11 23.56
CA VAL A 206 8.67 0.69 24.40
C VAL A 206 8.42 0.41 25.87
N GLU A 207 7.15 0.33 26.30
CA GLU A 207 6.77 0.04 27.69
C GLU A 207 7.33 -1.29 28.20
N VAL A 208 7.41 -2.30 27.34
CA VAL A 208 7.97 -3.62 27.69
C VAL A 208 9.49 -3.70 27.50
N GLY A 209 10.14 -2.59 27.16
CA GLY A 209 11.59 -2.50 27.02
C GLY A 209 12.15 -3.20 25.79
N ALA A 210 11.34 -3.41 24.75
CA ALA A 210 11.81 -4.05 23.53
C ALA A 210 12.69 -3.11 22.70
N ALA A 211 13.85 -3.60 22.26
CA ALA A 211 14.71 -2.89 21.31
C ALA A 211 14.15 -2.98 19.88
N LYS A 212 13.48 -4.10 19.56
CA LYS A 212 12.86 -4.33 18.24
C LYS A 212 11.42 -4.85 18.36
N VAL A 213 10.55 -4.40 17.45
CA VAL A 213 9.24 -5.01 17.18
C VAL A 213 9.35 -5.88 15.94
N LEU A 214 9.12 -7.17 16.11
CA LEU A 214 9.03 -8.11 15.00
C LEU A 214 7.60 -8.17 14.47
N ALA A 215 7.44 -8.16 13.15
CA ALA A 215 6.17 -8.35 12.45
C ALA A 215 6.33 -9.35 11.30
N ALA A 216 5.25 -9.98 10.81
CA ALA A 216 5.30 -10.81 9.59
C ALA A 216 4.49 -10.24 8.43
N CYS A 217 3.69 -9.19 8.66
CA CYS A 217 2.90 -8.59 7.59
C CYS A 217 3.69 -7.44 6.98
N PRO A 218 4.02 -7.49 5.67
CA PRO A 218 4.73 -6.41 5.00
C PRO A 218 4.03 -5.05 5.16
N CYS A 219 2.70 -5.03 5.12
CA CYS A 219 1.92 -3.80 5.31
C CYS A 219 1.96 -3.28 6.76
N CYS A 220 2.03 -4.18 7.75
CA CYS A 220 2.15 -3.77 9.16
C CYS A 220 3.54 -3.24 9.45
N GLN A 221 4.58 -3.94 8.98
CA GLN A 221 5.97 -3.51 9.09
C GLN A 221 6.17 -2.13 8.49
N PHE A 222 5.71 -1.94 7.25
CA PHE A 222 5.75 -0.65 6.59
C PHE A 222 5.11 0.46 7.44
N GLN A 223 3.87 0.22 7.90
CA GLN A 223 3.13 1.21 8.67
C GLN A 223 3.77 1.52 10.03
N LEU A 224 4.26 0.50 10.72
CA LEU A 224 4.91 0.67 12.01
C LEU A 224 6.24 1.43 11.85
N ARG A 225 7.00 1.20 10.77
CA ARG A 225 8.20 2.01 10.46
C ARG A 225 7.83 3.47 10.21
N VAL A 226 6.81 3.74 9.40
CA VAL A 226 6.32 5.11 9.17
C VAL A 226 5.85 5.78 10.45
N ALA A 227 5.09 5.08 11.30
CA ALA A 227 4.61 5.60 12.56
C ALA A 227 5.77 5.90 13.53
N ALA A 228 6.75 5.00 13.61
CA ALA A 228 7.95 5.19 14.44
C ALA A 228 8.69 6.48 14.04
N GLU A 229 8.90 6.69 12.74
CA GLU A 229 9.54 7.91 12.24
C GLU A 229 8.71 9.17 12.50
N ARG A 230 7.43 9.18 12.09
CA ARG A 230 6.55 10.36 12.22
C ARG A 230 6.33 10.80 13.66
N ARG A 231 6.33 9.85 14.58
CA ARG A 231 6.06 10.08 16.01
C ARG A 231 7.31 9.99 16.86
N ASN A 232 8.50 9.88 16.24
CA ASN A 232 9.81 9.81 16.89
C ASN A 232 9.86 8.73 17.99
N VAL A 233 9.31 7.55 17.71
CA VAL A 233 9.33 6.42 18.65
C VAL A 233 10.64 5.64 18.43
N PRO A 234 11.50 5.51 19.46
CA PRO A 234 12.84 4.94 19.30
C PRO A 234 12.83 3.41 19.37
N VAL A 235 12.07 2.76 18.49
CA VAL A 235 12.01 1.29 18.40
C VAL A 235 12.20 0.85 16.95
N GLU A 236 13.03 -0.15 16.74
CA GLU A 236 13.30 -0.69 15.40
C GLU A 236 12.20 -1.68 15.01
N VAL A 237 11.71 -1.60 13.77
CA VAL A 237 10.68 -2.51 13.25
C VAL A 237 11.28 -3.39 12.16
N VAL A 238 11.25 -4.71 12.38
CA VAL A 238 11.91 -5.70 11.52
C VAL A 238 10.93 -6.82 11.16
N ASP A 239 11.00 -7.34 9.95
CA ASP A 239 10.27 -8.54 9.57
C ASP A 239 10.83 -9.78 10.32
N LEU A 240 9.97 -10.69 10.75
CA LEU A 240 10.39 -11.91 11.44
C LEU A 240 11.18 -12.84 10.53
N ALA A 241 10.85 -12.97 9.25
CA ALA A 241 11.61 -13.79 8.33
C ALA A 241 13.00 -13.19 8.14
N HIS A 242 13.07 -11.87 7.92
CA HIS A 242 14.35 -11.16 7.82
C HIS A 242 15.21 -11.40 9.07
N PHE A 243 14.68 -11.10 10.25
CA PHE A 243 15.39 -11.24 11.52
C PHE A 243 15.88 -12.68 11.76
N ALA A 244 15.04 -13.67 11.46
CA ALA A 244 15.40 -15.07 11.61
C ALA A 244 16.43 -15.53 10.55
N ALA A 245 16.39 -14.99 9.34
CA ALA A 245 17.39 -15.28 8.31
C ALA A 245 18.75 -14.64 8.63
N GLU A 246 18.78 -13.43 9.19
CA GLU A 246 20.03 -12.84 9.72
C GLU A 246 20.64 -13.73 10.81
N ALA A 247 19.80 -14.32 11.67
CA ALA A 247 20.26 -15.27 12.69
C ALA A 247 20.85 -16.57 12.09
N LEU A 248 20.56 -16.89 10.82
CA LEU A 248 21.22 -17.97 10.08
C LEU A 248 22.53 -17.52 9.39
N GLY A 249 22.90 -16.24 9.51
CA GLY A 249 24.09 -15.67 8.88
C GLY A 249 23.86 -15.16 7.46
N TYR A 250 22.62 -14.99 7.01
CA TYR A 250 22.33 -14.35 5.73
C TYR A 250 22.39 -12.83 5.85
N GLU A 251 23.09 -12.19 4.92
CA GLU A 251 22.97 -10.75 4.68
C GLU A 251 21.85 -10.50 3.66
N LEU A 252 20.88 -9.69 4.05
CA LEU A 252 19.72 -9.35 3.23
C LEU A 252 19.72 -7.87 2.88
N PRO A 253 19.20 -7.49 1.70
CA PRO A 253 19.06 -6.07 1.36
C PRO A 253 18.07 -5.42 2.33
N ASP A 254 18.38 -4.21 2.82
CA ASP A 254 17.38 -3.39 3.50
C ASP A 254 16.47 -2.72 2.45
N PRO A 255 15.19 -3.12 2.33
CA PRO A 255 14.27 -2.50 1.38
C PRO A 255 13.82 -1.11 1.85
N HIS A 256 14.00 -0.77 3.12
CA HIS A 256 13.34 0.38 3.74
C HIS A 256 13.60 1.73 3.03
N PRO A 257 14.81 2.07 2.56
CA PRO A 257 15.05 3.32 1.83
C PRO A 257 14.21 3.45 0.57
N GLU A 258 14.14 2.39 -0.24
CA GLU A 258 13.37 2.37 -1.49
C GLU A 258 11.87 2.38 -1.20
N VAL A 259 11.43 1.57 -0.22
CA VAL A 259 10.01 1.53 0.17
C VAL A 259 9.54 2.89 0.70
N ARG A 260 10.38 3.62 1.45
CA ARG A 260 10.09 4.99 1.86
C ARG A 260 9.99 5.95 0.69
N ALA A 261 10.90 5.86 -0.29
CA ALA A 261 10.84 6.69 -1.49
C ALA A 261 9.52 6.46 -2.26
N GLN A 262 9.12 5.19 -2.45
CA GLN A 262 7.87 4.82 -3.10
C GLN A 262 6.64 5.32 -2.30
N TRP A 263 6.69 5.23 -0.97
CA TRP A 263 5.59 5.72 -0.14
C TRP A 263 5.45 7.25 -0.17
N ALA A 264 6.57 7.98 -0.14
CA ALA A 264 6.53 9.44 -0.23
C ALA A 264 5.82 9.90 -1.51
N VAL A 265 6.02 9.17 -2.62
CA VAL A 265 5.25 9.38 -3.85
C VAL A 265 3.77 9.06 -3.63
N PHE A 266 3.48 7.87 -3.11
CA PHE A 266 2.11 7.40 -2.94
C PHE A 266 1.26 8.31 -2.03
N GLU A 267 1.80 8.75 -0.90
CA GLU A 267 1.14 9.68 0.01
C GLU A 267 0.83 11.02 -0.66
N LYS A 268 1.80 11.59 -1.39
CA LYS A 268 1.59 12.86 -2.10
C LYS A 268 0.56 12.71 -3.22
N MET A 269 0.52 11.56 -3.87
CA MET A 269 -0.51 11.24 -4.87
C MET A 269 -1.90 11.07 -4.22
N ILE A 270 -2.01 10.39 -3.07
CA ILE A 270 -3.28 10.33 -2.33
C ILE A 270 -3.76 11.73 -1.98
N ALA A 271 -2.89 12.56 -1.41
CA ALA A 271 -3.21 13.92 -1.04
C ALA A 271 -3.65 14.76 -2.26
N LEU A 272 -3.07 14.51 -3.44
CA LEU A 272 -3.45 15.17 -4.68
C LEU A 272 -4.80 14.71 -5.23
N MET A 273 -5.16 13.45 -5.00
CA MET A 273 -6.39 12.84 -5.49
C MET A 273 -7.63 13.16 -4.62
N THR A 274 -7.48 13.94 -3.54
CA THR A 274 -8.63 14.47 -2.79
C THR A 274 -9.22 15.69 -3.50
N PRO A 275 -10.50 16.04 -3.26
CA PRO A 275 -11.09 17.26 -3.80
C PRO A 275 -10.29 18.53 -3.45
N GLU A 276 -9.78 18.63 -2.22
CA GLU A 276 -8.98 19.76 -1.74
C GLU A 276 -7.61 19.81 -2.40
N GLY A 277 -6.93 18.67 -2.51
CA GLY A 277 -5.61 18.59 -3.14
C GLY A 277 -5.68 18.91 -4.63
N PHE A 278 -6.66 18.34 -5.32
CA PHE A 278 -6.89 18.62 -6.74
C PHE A 278 -7.33 20.07 -6.97
N ALA A 279 -8.20 20.62 -6.13
CA ALA A 279 -8.55 22.04 -6.17
C ALA A 279 -7.30 22.91 -5.97
N GLY A 280 -6.43 22.59 -5.02
CA GLY A 280 -5.15 23.28 -4.80
C GLY A 280 -4.21 23.23 -6.01
N LEU A 281 -4.17 22.11 -6.72
CA LEU A 281 -3.44 21.96 -7.98
C LEU A 281 -4.01 22.89 -9.06
N MET A 282 -5.33 22.86 -9.25
CA MET A 282 -6.04 23.67 -10.25
C MET A 282 -5.83 25.18 -10.08
N LYS A 283 -5.80 25.66 -8.83
CA LYS A 283 -5.56 27.08 -8.51
C LYS A 283 -4.21 27.59 -9.03
N THR A 284 -3.26 26.70 -9.29
CA THR A 284 -1.94 27.05 -9.85
C THR A 284 -1.88 27.07 -11.37
N MET A 285 -3.02 26.91 -12.05
CA MET A 285 -3.09 26.70 -13.50
C MET A 285 -4.17 27.56 -14.17
N TRP A 286 -4.64 28.64 -13.53
CA TRP A 286 -5.70 29.46 -14.11
C TRP A 286 -5.38 30.07 -15.49
N PRO A 287 -4.17 30.59 -15.76
CA PRO A 287 -3.81 31.05 -17.09
C PRO A 287 -4.03 29.98 -18.18
N GLU A 288 -3.47 28.79 -17.95
CA GLU A 288 -3.46 27.65 -18.87
C GLU A 288 -4.87 27.07 -19.03
N LEU A 289 -5.63 26.98 -17.92
CA LEU A 289 -7.03 26.58 -17.94
C LEU A 289 -7.86 27.55 -18.78
N LEU A 290 -7.76 28.87 -18.56
CA LEU A 290 -8.54 29.84 -19.34
C LEU A 290 -8.17 29.82 -20.83
N GLU A 291 -6.89 29.66 -21.17
CA GLU A 291 -6.44 29.55 -22.55
C GLU A 291 -6.94 28.27 -23.24
N ALA A 292 -7.06 27.18 -22.48
CA ALA A 292 -7.57 25.91 -23.00
C ALA A 292 -9.08 25.91 -23.26
N MET A 293 -9.84 26.90 -22.76
CA MET A 293 -11.30 26.95 -22.92
C MET A 293 -11.72 27.04 -24.40
N PRO A 294 -12.77 26.30 -24.82
CA PRO A 294 -13.22 26.30 -26.20
C PRO A 294 -13.86 27.64 -26.60
N ALA A 295 -13.91 27.89 -27.91
CA ALA A 295 -14.67 28.99 -28.53
C ALA A 295 -14.38 30.39 -27.94
N GLY A 296 -13.16 30.66 -27.47
CA GLY A 296 -12.78 31.97 -26.91
C GLY A 296 -13.40 32.28 -25.55
N MET A 297 -14.03 31.30 -24.89
CA MET A 297 -14.71 31.46 -23.61
C MET A 297 -13.79 32.00 -22.51
N GLY A 298 -12.49 31.65 -22.55
CA GLY A 298 -11.49 32.21 -21.63
C GLY A 298 -11.33 33.73 -21.76
N ALA A 299 -11.29 34.25 -22.98
CA ALA A 299 -11.22 35.70 -23.22
C ALA A 299 -12.51 36.41 -22.76
N MET A 300 -13.66 35.79 -23.03
CA MET A 300 -14.96 36.27 -22.53
C MET A 300 -14.98 36.34 -21.00
N MET A 301 -14.53 35.29 -20.31
CA MET A 301 -14.49 35.26 -18.84
C MET A 301 -13.54 36.31 -18.26
N ARG A 302 -12.37 36.55 -18.88
CA ARG A 302 -11.47 37.64 -18.50
C ARG A 302 -12.14 39.01 -18.66
N ALA A 303 -12.90 39.22 -19.73
CA ALA A 303 -13.66 40.45 -19.94
C ALA A 303 -14.77 40.62 -18.87
N MET A 304 -15.49 39.55 -18.53
CA MET A 304 -16.51 39.58 -17.46
C MET A 304 -15.92 39.89 -16.09
N GLY A 305 -14.67 39.49 -15.81
CA GLY A 305 -13.97 39.86 -14.58
C GLY A 305 -13.77 41.37 -14.38
N ARG A 306 -13.90 42.17 -15.45
CA ARG A 306 -13.86 43.64 -15.41
C ARG A 306 -15.20 44.29 -15.10
N VAL A 307 -16.31 43.55 -15.24
CA VAL A 307 -17.66 44.03 -15.00
C VAL A 307 -18.11 43.67 -13.58
N PRO A 308 -18.40 44.64 -12.70
CA PRO A 308 -18.82 44.36 -11.33
C PRO A 308 -20.05 43.45 -11.28
N GLY A 309 -19.97 42.35 -10.53
CA GLY A 309 -21.08 41.41 -10.29
C GLY A 309 -21.37 40.41 -11.42
N ALA A 310 -20.70 40.52 -12.58
CA ALA A 310 -21.00 39.67 -13.74
C ALA A 310 -20.60 38.19 -13.52
N LEU A 311 -19.48 37.93 -12.83
CA LEU A 311 -19.02 36.57 -12.55
C LEU A 311 -19.82 35.90 -11.42
N GLU A 312 -20.26 36.68 -10.43
CA GLU A 312 -21.07 36.21 -9.31
C GLU A 312 -22.45 35.74 -9.78
N ALA A 313 -23.04 36.43 -10.76
CA ALA A 313 -24.28 36.02 -11.40
C ALA A 313 -24.15 34.67 -12.13
N MET A 314 -22.95 34.30 -12.58
CA MET A 314 -22.67 33.03 -13.26
C MET A 314 -22.25 31.90 -12.32
N LYS A 315 -21.92 32.19 -11.05
CA LYS A 315 -21.47 31.19 -10.07
C LYS A 315 -22.42 29.98 -9.95
N PRO A 316 -23.76 30.13 -9.95
CA PRO A 316 -24.68 28.99 -9.91
C PRO A 316 -24.56 28.03 -11.11
N LEU A 317 -24.00 28.49 -12.22
CA LEU A 317 -23.85 27.71 -13.45
C LEU A 317 -22.53 26.91 -13.48
N PHE A 318 -21.55 27.24 -12.64
CA PHE A 318 -20.25 26.56 -12.61
C PHE A 318 -20.34 25.06 -12.33
N PRO A 319 -21.15 24.57 -11.37
CA PRO A 319 -21.31 23.12 -11.13
C PRO A 319 -21.77 22.33 -12.36
N VAL A 320 -22.44 23.00 -13.31
CA VAL A 320 -22.98 22.38 -14.52
C VAL A 320 -22.03 22.53 -15.71
N LEU A 321 -21.36 23.68 -15.84
CA LEU A 321 -20.45 23.94 -16.95
C LEU A 321 -19.08 23.29 -16.78
N PHE A 322 -18.52 23.35 -15.58
CA PHE A 322 -17.15 22.92 -15.31
C PHE A 322 -16.93 21.43 -15.65
N PRO A 323 -17.84 20.50 -15.28
CA PRO A 323 -17.71 19.09 -15.67
C PRO A 323 -17.77 18.84 -17.18
N ARG A 324 -18.44 19.71 -17.95
CA ARG A 324 -18.53 19.59 -19.41
C ARG A 324 -17.33 20.19 -20.13
N LEU A 325 -16.78 21.28 -19.59
CA LEU A 325 -15.66 22.00 -20.19
C LEU A 325 -14.33 21.29 -19.91
N LEU A 326 -14.14 20.78 -18.69
CA LEU A 326 -12.86 20.23 -18.29
C LEU A 326 -12.37 19.10 -19.22
N PRO A 327 -13.17 18.10 -19.64
CA PRO A 327 -12.74 17.09 -20.60
C PRO A 327 -12.28 17.66 -21.95
N LEU A 328 -12.90 18.74 -22.42
CA LEU A 328 -12.51 19.41 -23.67
C LEU A 328 -11.17 20.16 -23.54
N MET A 329 -10.84 20.60 -22.33
CA MET A 329 -9.60 21.31 -22.01
C MET A 329 -8.45 20.34 -21.73
N MET A 330 -8.74 19.12 -21.24
CA MET A 330 -7.73 18.16 -20.78
C MET A 330 -6.59 17.93 -21.79
N PRO A 331 -6.80 17.72 -23.10
CA PRO A 331 -5.69 17.51 -24.04
C PRO A 331 -4.67 18.65 -24.08
N LYS A 332 -5.12 19.90 -23.86
CA LYS A 332 -4.25 21.09 -23.83
C LYS A 332 -3.61 21.32 -22.46
N VAL A 333 -4.32 20.95 -21.39
CA VAL A 333 -3.92 21.19 -20.00
C VAL A 333 -3.04 20.08 -19.44
N LEU A 334 -3.11 18.87 -20.01
CA LEU A 334 -2.42 17.68 -19.53
C LEU A 334 -0.90 17.87 -19.38
N PRO A 335 -0.16 18.52 -20.32
CA PRO A 335 1.28 18.75 -20.12
C PRO A 335 1.57 19.59 -18.88
N THR A 336 0.87 20.72 -18.71
CA THR A 336 1.00 21.57 -17.52
C THR A 336 0.60 20.81 -16.25
N LEU A 337 -0.44 19.99 -16.32
CA LEU A 337 -0.87 19.17 -15.19
C LEU A 337 0.25 18.22 -14.75
N ILE A 338 0.88 17.53 -15.69
CA ILE A 338 2.00 16.62 -15.40
C ILE A 338 3.15 17.39 -14.74
N ASP A 339 3.52 18.55 -15.26
CA ASP A 339 4.62 19.35 -14.70
C ASP A 339 4.30 19.83 -13.27
N ARG A 340 3.07 20.30 -13.04
CA ARG A 340 2.59 20.73 -11.72
C ARG A 340 2.53 19.58 -10.71
N ILE A 341 2.31 18.34 -11.18
CA ILE A 341 2.39 17.14 -10.34
C ILE A 341 3.84 16.80 -10.03
N ARG A 342 4.74 16.84 -11.02
CA ARG A 342 6.19 16.60 -10.84
C ARG A 342 6.82 17.56 -9.84
N GLU A 343 6.39 18.82 -9.82
CA GLU A 343 6.83 19.83 -8.84
C GLU A 343 6.41 19.49 -7.39
N ARG A 344 5.32 18.74 -7.21
CA ARG A 344 4.71 18.44 -5.89
C ARG A 344 5.02 17.04 -5.37
N VAL A 345 5.33 16.11 -6.27
CA VAL A 345 5.50 14.69 -5.96
C VAL A 345 6.93 14.29 -6.32
N PRO A 346 7.76 13.88 -5.34
CA PRO A 346 9.16 13.51 -5.57
C PRO A 346 9.26 12.13 -6.23
N MET A 347 8.86 12.04 -7.50
CA MET A 347 8.79 10.79 -8.25
C MET A 347 10.18 10.34 -8.74
N PRO A 348 10.53 9.05 -8.59
CA PRO A 348 11.62 8.44 -9.35
C PRO A 348 11.42 8.61 -10.86
N GLU A 349 12.52 8.65 -11.61
CA GLU A 349 12.52 8.85 -13.06
C GLU A 349 11.58 7.88 -13.79
N TYR A 350 11.69 6.58 -13.48
CA TYR A 350 10.86 5.54 -14.09
C TYR A 350 9.35 5.73 -13.86
N MET A 351 8.93 6.38 -12.76
CA MET A 351 7.52 6.70 -12.51
C MET A 351 7.11 7.94 -13.30
N SER A 352 7.99 8.96 -13.33
CA SER A 352 7.76 10.21 -14.06
C SER A 352 7.59 10.01 -15.57
N GLU A 353 8.30 9.03 -16.15
CA GLU A 353 8.20 8.65 -17.57
C GLU A 353 6.85 8.01 -17.92
N GLN A 354 6.20 7.35 -16.97
CA GLN A 354 4.91 6.67 -17.18
C GLN A 354 3.71 7.63 -17.07
N MET A 355 3.88 8.79 -16.44
CA MET A 355 2.81 9.77 -16.18
C MET A 355 2.00 10.17 -17.42
N PRO A 356 2.60 10.46 -18.59
CA PRO A 356 1.83 10.82 -19.79
C PRO A 356 0.87 9.72 -20.26
N ALA A 357 1.22 8.44 -20.04
CA ALA A 357 0.39 7.31 -20.44
C ALA A 357 -0.67 6.94 -19.40
N LEU A 358 -0.37 7.14 -18.11
CA LEU A 358 -1.24 6.75 -16.99
C LEU A 358 -2.24 7.83 -16.61
N LEU A 359 -1.80 9.09 -16.54
CA LEU A 359 -2.61 10.19 -16.03
C LEU A 359 -3.93 10.37 -16.78
N PRO A 360 -4.01 10.28 -18.13
CA PRO A 360 -5.30 10.34 -18.83
C PRO A 360 -6.30 9.31 -18.33
N LYS A 361 -5.86 8.05 -18.18
CA LYS A 361 -6.71 6.96 -17.69
C LYS A 361 -7.17 7.20 -16.25
N VAL A 362 -6.29 7.72 -15.40
CA VAL A 362 -6.62 8.07 -14.02
C VAL A 362 -7.69 9.17 -14.00
N MET A 363 -7.49 10.23 -14.79
CA MET A 363 -8.44 11.35 -14.86
C MET A 363 -9.80 10.92 -15.40
N ASP A 364 -9.85 10.09 -16.44
CA ASP A 364 -11.10 9.59 -17.01
C ASP A 364 -11.92 8.79 -15.98
N ASN A 365 -11.26 8.05 -15.09
CA ASN A 365 -11.93 7.30 -14.02
C ASN A 365 -12.26 8.17 -12.80
N LEU A 366 -11.39 9.10 -12.41
CA LEU A 366 -11.53 9.88 -11.18
C LEU A 366 -12.48 11.08 -11.34
N MET A 367 -12.34 11.82 -12.44
CA MET A 367 -13.02 13.09 -12.65
C MET A 367 -14.56 13.02 -12.56
N PRO A 368 -15.24 12.01 -13.14
CA PRO A 368 -16.70 11.90 -13.05
C PRO A 368 -17.23 11.83 -11.61
N HIS A 369 -16.41 11.34 -10.68
CA HIS A 369 -16.77 11.15 -9.28
C HIS A 369 -16.28 12.27 -8.36
N MET A 370 -15.28 13.06 -8.78
CA MET A 370 -14.63 14.08 -7.96
C MET A 370 -15.04 15.51 -8.32
N ILE A 371 -15.45 15.76 -9.57
CA ILE A 371 -15.62 17.14 -10.07
C ILE A 371 -16.71 17.92 -9.34
N GLY A 372 -17.77 17.25 -8.87
CA GLY A 372 -18.85 17.89 -8.11
C GLY A 372 -18.35 18.51 -6.81
N ASP A 373 -17.39 17.86 -6.15
CA ASP A 373 -16.82 18.31 -4.88
C ASP A 373 -15.71 19.35 -5.08
N VAL A 374 -15.01 19.30 -6.22
CA VAL A 374 -13.94 20.25 -6.56
C VAL A 374 -14.50 21.63 -6.92
N VAL A 375 -15.61 21.71 -7.67
CA VAL A 375 -16.12 22.98 -8.18
C VAL A 375 -16.37 24.02 -7.08
N PRO A 376 -17.03 23.70 -5.96
CA PRO A 376 -17.20 24.63 -4.84
C PRO A 376 -15.88 25.17 -4.28
N LEU A 377 -14.81 24.37 -4.30
CA LEU A 377 -13.51 24.71 -3.73
C LEU A 377 -12.67 25.65 -4.61
N VAL A 378 -13.00 25.73 -5.91
CA VAL A 378 -12.26 26.53 -6.90
C VAL A 378 -13.05 27.71 -7.46
N ALA A 379 -14.39 27.72 -7.34
CA ALA A 379 -15.23 28.74 -7.94
C ALA A 379 -14.90 30.17 -7.49
N ASP A 380 -14.80 30.39 -6.17
CA ASP A 380 -14.50 31.74 -5.63
C ASP A 380 -13.06 32.17 -5.92
N ASP A 381 -12.13 31.21 -5.95
CA ASP A 381 -10.73 31.45 -6.29
C ASP A 381 -10.58 31.91 -7.75
N LEU A 382 -11.26 31.24 -8.68
CA LEU A 382 -11.32 31.62 -10.09
C LEU A 382 -11.93 33.02 -10.28
N ILE A 383 -13.03 33.33 -9.57
CA ILE A 383 -13.64 34.68 -9.62
C ILE A 383 -12.63 35.73 -9.10
N GLY A 384 -11.95 35.43 -8.00
CA GLY A 384 -10.88 36.26 -7.45
C GLY A 384 -9.75 36.51 -8.44
N TYR A 385 -9.26 35.45 -9.09
CA TYR A 385 -8.24 35.50 -10.13
C TYR A 385 -8.65 36.39 -11.30
N LEU A 386 -9.85 36.19 -11.85
CA LEU A 386 -10.35 36.96 -13.01
C LEU A 386 -10.54 38.44 -12.70
N LYS A 387 -11.02 38.79 -11.50
CA LYS A 387 -11.08 40.18 -11.02
C LYS A 387 -9.69 40.79 -10.83
N GLY A 388 -8.74 40.00 -10.30
CA GLY A 388 -7.35 40.40 -10.09
C GLY A 388 -6.64 40.71 -11.42
N ALA A 389 -6.69 39.77 -12.36
CA ALA A 389 -6.12 39.91 -13.69
C ALA A 389 -6.71 41.10 -14.45
N GLY A 390 -8.03 41.32 -14.35
CA GLY A 390 -8.69 42.49 -14.93
C GLY A 390 -8.16 43.83 -14.39
N ARG A 391 -7.84 43.90 -13.08
CA ARG A 391 -7.26 45.10 -12.46
C ARG A 391 -5.82 45.37 -12.88
N GLU A 392 -5.01 44.33 -13.04
CA GLU A 392 -3.60 44.47 -13.41
C GLU A 392 -3.42 44.87 -14.88
N GLU A 393 -4.23 44.32 -15.79
CA GLU A 393 -4.27 44.74 -17.20
C GLU A 393 -4.84 46.16 -17.37
N THR A 394 -5.89 46.53 -16.62
CA THR A 394 -6.44 47.90 -16.65
C THR A 394 -5.42 48.92 -16.14
N ARG A 395 -4.57 48.55 -15.16
CA ARG A 395 -3.44 49.37 -14.68
C ARG A 395 -2.28 49.48 -15.68
N ARG A 396 -2.14 48.54 -16.62
CA ARG A 396 -1.12 48.59 -17.68
C ARG A 396 -1.62 49.33 -18.93
N ALA A 397 -2.95 49.44 -19.10
CA ALA A 397 -3.58 50.11 -20.22
C ALA A 397 -3.95 51.59 -19.95
N ALA A 398 -4.03 51.98 -18.67
CA ALA A 398 -4.07 53.36 -18.20
C ALA A 398 -2.65 53.88 -17.97
#